data_AF-A0A356AKY4-F1
#
_entry.id   AF-A0A356AKY4-F1
#
_cell.length_a   1.000
_cell.length_b   1.000
_cell.length_c   1.000
_cell.angle_alpha   90.00
_cell.angle_beta   90.00
_cell.angle_gamma   90.00
#
_symmetry.space_group_name_H-M   'P 1'
#
loop_
_entity.id
_entity.type
_entity.pdbx_description
1 polymer ?
#
loop_
_entity_poly.entity_id
_entity_poly.type
_entity_poly.pdbx_seq_one_letter_code
_entity_poly.pdbx_strand_id
1 'polypeptide(L)' 'AIVLNPYDSDSVSDVIEKCNQAGIPLAVIDNKANNAKVAVSVLFDSIASGKAAGEEAVRLLTEKYGKPKGVVVDLYGEVV' A
#
# COMPACT_ATOMS: atom_id res chain seq x y z
N ALA A 1 -0.81 -17.35 16.14
CA ALA A 1 -0.66 -16.65 14.85
C ALA A 1 -0.61 -15.15 15.11
N ILE A 2 0.03 -14.38 14.23
CA ILE A 2 0.19 -12.91 14.33
C ILE A 2 -0.38 -12.26 13.06
N VAL A 3 -1.02 -11.11 13.21
CA VAL A 3 -1.41 -10.23 12.10
C VAL A 3 -0.65 -8.92 12.26
N LEU A 4 0.03 -8.51 11.20
CA LEU A 4 0.93 -7.36 11.19
C LEU A 4 0.53 -6.41 10.06
N ASN A 5 0.46 -5.12 10.34
CA ASN A 5 0.53 -4.09 9.30
C ASN A 5 1.96 -3.52 9.32
N PRO A 6 2.79 -3.77 8.28
CA PRO A 6 4.11 -3.17 8.18
C PRO A 6 4.03 -1.64 8.13
N TYR A 7 4.88 -0.96 8.92
CA TYR A 7 5.03 0.49 8.81
C TYR A 7 5.68 0.86 7.47
N ASP A 8 6.81 0.21 7.17
CA ASP A 8 7.44 0.17 5.86
C ASP A 8 7.59 -1.29 5.40
N SER A 9 7.58 -1.51 4.08
CA SER A 9 7.60 -2.82 3.45
C SER A 9 8.90 -3.60 3.65
N ASP A 10 9.99 -2.92 4.01
CA ASP A 10 11.31 -3.53 4.22
C ASP A 10 11.66 -3.62 5.72
N SER A 11 11.03 -2.82 6.57
CA SER A 11 11.33 -2.71 8.01
C SER A 11 11.01 -3.95 8.88
N VAL A 12 10.28 -4.95 8.37
CA VAL A 12 9.67 -6.03 9.18
C VAL A 12 10.28 -7.42 8.97
N SER A 13 11.32 -7.57 8.15
CA SER A 13 11.92 -8.88 7.83
C SER A 13 12.33 -9.66 9.08
N ASP A 14 13.05 -9.02 10.00
CA ASP A 14 13.63 -9.67 11.18
C ASP A 14 12.59 -10.31 12.10
N VAL A 15 11.45 -9.64 12.31
CA VAL A 15 10.37 -10.17 13.17
C VAL A 15 9.63 -11.31 12.48
N ILE A 16 9.43 -11.21 11.15
CA ILE A 16 8.76 -12.25 10.38
C ILE A 16 9.61 -13.53 10.33
N GLU A 17 10.94 -13.40 10.15
CA GLU A 17 11.85 -14.53 10.19
C GLU A 17 11.86 -15.23 11.55
N LYS A 18 11.87 -14.47 12.66
CA LYS A 18 11.75 -15.05 14.01
C LYS A 18 10.43 -15.81 14.20
N CYS A 19 9.33 -15.29 13.68
CA CYS A 19 8.03 -15.98 13.72
C CYS A 19 8.08 -17.29 12.93
N ASN A 20 8.66 -17.26 11.73
CA ASN A 20 8.83 -18.44 10.89
C ASN A 20 9.68 -19.52 11.60
N GLN A 21 10.80 -19.14 12.23
CA GLN A 21 11.66 -20.06 12.99
C GLN A 21 10.94 -20.66 14.21
N ALA A 22 10.08 -19.88 14.86
CA ALA A 22 9.27 -20.34 15.99
C ALA A 22 8.01 -21.13 15.58
N GLY A 23 7.75 -21.31 14.28
CA GLY A 23 6.56 -21.99 13.78
C GLY A 23 5.26 -21.21 14.04
N ILE A 24 5.33 -19.90 14.20
CA ILE A 24 4.18 -19.02 14.41
C ILE A 24 3.71 -18.49 13.04
N PRO A 25 2.50 -18.85 12.57
CA PRO A 25 1.99 -18.29 11.32
C PRO A 25 1.79 -16.79 11.44
N LEU A 26 2.29 -16.04 10.46
CA LEU A 26 2.15 -14.59 10.38
C LEU A 26 1.45 -14.19 9.09
N ALA A 27 0.45 -13.33 9.23
CA ALA A 27 -0.24 -12.67 8.11
C ALA A 27 0.12 -11.17 8.07
N VAL A 28 0.22 -10.63 6.86
CA VAL A 28 0.35 -9.18 6.64
C VAL A 28 -0.93 -8.59 6.05
N ILE A 29 -1.26 -7.38 6.46
CA ILE A 29 -2.39 -6.63 5.95
C ILE A 29 -1.94 -5.23 5.54
N ASP A 30 -2.69 -4.60 4.63
CA ASP A 30 -2.53 -3.20 4.22
C ASP A 30 -1.23 -2.93 3.45
N ASN A 31 -0.07 -3.03 4.11
CA ASN A 31 1.24 -2.94 3.49
C ASN A 31 1.89 -4.31 3.27
N LYS A 32 2.61 -4.44 2.15
CA LYS A 32 3.36 -5.66 1.81
C LYS A 32 4.64 -5.76 2.67
N ALA A 33 5.11 -6.97 2.95
CA ALA A 33 6.50 -7.18 3.37
C ALA A 33 7.31 -7.69 2.16
N ASN A 34 8.22 -6.89 1.61
CA ASN A 34 8.92 -7.24 0.35
C ASN A 34 9.95 -8.36 0.55
N ASN A 35 10.63 -8.34 1.69
CA ASN A 35 11.82 -9.16 1.93
C ASN A 35 11.56 -10.32 2.90
N ALA A 36 10.31 -10.76 3.04
CA ALA A 36 9.95 -11.82 3.98
C ALA A 36 8.85 -12.75 3.46
N LYS A 37 8.89 -14.01 3.91
CA LYS A 37 7.84 -14.99 3.63
C LYS A 37 6.79 -14.97 4.72
N VAL A 38 5.54 -14.75 4.33
CA VAL A 38 4.36 -14.71 5.20
C VAL A 38 3.42 -15.85 4.84
N ALA A 39 2.55 -16.25 5.78
CA ALA A 39 1.58 -17.32 5.55
C ALA A 39 0.42 -16.84 4.65
N VAL A 40 -0.02 -15.60 4.85
CA VAL A 40 -1.12 -14.97 4.12
C VAL A 40 -0.84 -13.48 3.99
N SER A 41 -1.22 -12.88 2.86
CA SER A 41 -1.26 -11.43 2.68
C SER A 41 -2.68 -11.02 2.28
N VAL A 42 -3.23 -10.02 2.96
CA VAL A 42 -4.51 -9.37 2.59
C VAL A 42 -4.23 -7.91 2.29
N LEU A 43 -4.03 -7.61 1.01
CA LEU A 43 -3.63 -6.29 0.52
C LEU A 43 -4.69 -5.75 -0.43
N PHE A 44 -4.75 -4.43 -0.56
CA PHE A 44 -5.52 -3.77 -1.61
C PHE A 44 -4.64 -3.52 -2.84
N ASP A 45 -5.26 -3.37 -4.01
CA ASP A 45 -4.56 -2.96 -5.21
C ASP A 45 -4.34 -1.43 -5.17
N SER A 46 -3.19 -1.04 -4.61
CA SER A 46 -2.82 0.38 -4.48
C SER A 46 -2.64 1.06 -5.85
N ILE A 47 -2.27 0.30 -6.89
CA ILE A 47 -2.11 0.83 -8.25
C ILE A 47 -3.49 1.15 -8.84
N ALA A 48 -4.44 0.21 -8.74
CA ALA A 48 -5.81 0.44 -9.20
C ALA A 48 -6.47 1.61 -8.45
N SER A 49 -6.23 1.72 -7.14
CA SER A 49 -6.77 2.79 -6.31
C SER A 49 -6.21 4.17 -6.70
N GLY A 50 -4.89 4.28 -6.90
CA GLY A 50 -4.26 5.52 -7.37
C GLY A 50 -4.71 5.93 -8.77
N LYS A 51 -4.89 4.95 -9.67
CA LYS A 51 -5.45 5.19 -11.01
C LYS A 51 -6.86 5.75 -10.93
N ALA A 52 -7.74 5.15 -10.12
CA ALA A 52 -9.10 5.62 -9.94
C ALA A 52 -9.17 7.05 -9.38
N ALA A 53 -8.28 7.38 -8.42
CA ALA A 53 -8.17 8.75 -7.90
C ALA A 53 -7.72 9.75 -8.97
N GLY A 54 -6.75 9.38 -9.80
CA GLY A 54 -6.29 10.20 -10.93
C GLY A 54 -7.38 10.42 -11.99
N GLU A 55 -8.15 9.38 -12.33
CA GLU A 55 -9.28 9.47 -13.25
C GLU A 55 -10.36 10.42 -12.72
N GLU A 56 -10.66 10.36 -11.42
CA GLU A 56 -11.61 11.27 -10.79
C GLU A 56 -11.11 12.73 -10.78
N ALA A 57 -9.82 12.96 -10.53
CA ALA A 57 -9.23 14.29 -10.65
C ALA A 57 -9.37 14.85 -12.08
N VAL A 58 -9.14 14.03 -13.10
CA VAL A 58 -9.35 14.40 -14.51
C VAL A 58 -10.81 14.75 -14.79
N ARG A 59 -11.76 13.97 -14.26
CA ARG A 59 -13.20 14.22 -14.38
C ARG A 59 -13.57 15.57 -13.80
N LEU A 60 -13.17 15.84 -12.55
CA LEU A 60 -13.47 17.08 -11.82
C LEU A 60 -12.85 18.31 -12.50
N LEU A 61 -11.61 18.20 -13.00
CA LEU A 61 -10.97 19.30 -13.74
C LEU A 61 -11.64 19.56 -15.08
N THR A 62 -12.07 18.50 -15.77
CA THR A 62 -12.81 18.63 -17.04
C THR A 62 -14.18 19.29 -16.82
N GLU A 63 -14.89 18.91 -15.75
CA GLU A 63 -16.17 19.53 -15.35
C GLU A 63 -15.99 21.03 -15.09
N LYS A 64 -14.90 21.44 -14.43
CA LYS A 64 -14.62 22.84 -14.10
C LYS A 64 -14.14 23.69 -15.28
N TYR A 65 -13.29 23.13 -16.16
CA TYR A 65 -12.56 23.90 -17.17
C TYR A 65 -12.93 23.55 -18.62
N GLY A 66 -13.85 22.60 -18.83
CA GLY A 66 -14.26 22.11 -20.15
C GLY A 66 -13.22 21.23 -20.87
N LYS A 67 -12.08 20.96 -20.24
CA LYS A 67 -10.98 20.11 -20.72
C LYS A 67 -10.09 19.68 -19.55
N PRO A 68 -9.29 18.59 -19.67
CA PRO A 68 -8.45 18.10 -18.58
C PRO A 68 -7.25 19.02 -18.33
N LYS A 69 -7.48 20.15 -17.64
CA LYS A 69 -6.47 21.16 -17.32
C LYS A 69 -6.63 21.62 -15.88
N GLY A 70 -5.50 21.81 -15.19
CA GLY A 70 -5.44 22.37 -13.85
C GLY A 70 -4.06 22.22 -13.24
N VAL A 71 -3.91 22.67 -12.00
CA VAL A 71 -2.76 22.31 -11.15
C VAL A 71 -3.21 21.13 -10.29
N VAL A 72 -2.41 20.08 -10.28
CA VAL A 72 -2.60 18.90 -9.42
C VAL A 72 -1.43 18.85 -8.45
N VAL A 73 -1.72 18.51 -7.21
CA VAL A 73 -0.73 18.24 -6.18
C VAL A 73 -0.99 16.82 -5.70
N ASP A 74 0.04 15.99 -5.73
CA ASP A 74 0.03 14.67 -5.13
C ASP A 74 0.55 14.78 -3.69
N LEU A 75 -0.26 14.35 -2.73
CA LEU A 75 0.07 14.34 -1.31
C LEU A 75 0.07 12.89 -0.85
N TYR A 76 1.24 12.37 -0.52
CA TYR A 76 1.43 11.02 -0.03
C TYR A 76 2.04 11.01 1.37
N GLY A 77 1.83 9.92 2.10
CA GLY A 77 2.46 9.71 3.41
C GLY A 77 3.98 9.57 3.27
N GLU A 78 4.71 9.74 4.36
CA GLU A 78 6.17 9.55 4.34
C GLU A 78 6.51 8.14 3.83
N VAL A 79 7.34 8.07 2.79
CA VAL A 79 7.94 6.82 2.33
C VAL A 79 9.27 6.71 3.07
N VAL A 80 9.26 5.96 4.17
CA VAL A 80 10.47 5.56 4.92
C VAL A 80 11.02 4.24 4.41
#